data_AF-A0A9D8GN65-F1
#
_entry.id   AF-A0A9D8GN65-F1
#
_cell.length_a   1.000
_cell.length_b   1.000
_cell.length_c   1.000
_cell.angle_alpha   90.00
_cell.angle_beta   90.00
_cell.angle_gamma   90.00
#
_symmetry.space_group_name_H-M   'P 1'
#
loop_
_entity.id
_entity.type
_entity.pdbx_description
1 polymer ?
#
loop_
_entity_poly.entity_id
_entity_poly.type
_entity_poly.pdbx_seq_one_letter_code
_entity_poly.pdbx_strand_id
1 'polypeptide(L)'
;MLRYKPEETVGRSAVEFIHPDDLANTRQEMRKARRDRLMRHIECPYVHRNGHAVTLAWMGVWSEAEQRHFYIGRDATELKTIEAQKGWRQSASCQAA
;
A
#
# COMPACT_ATOMS: atom_id res chain seq x y z
N MET A 1 3.10 7.00 -9.22
CA MET A 1 3.24 5.71 -9.96
C MET A 1 4.70 5.25 -9.90
N LEU A 2 5.01 3.97 -9.65
CA LEU A 2 6.34 3.47 -9.22
C LEU A 2 7.48 3.46 -10.27
N ARG A 3 7.18 3.72 -11.55
CA ARG A 3 8.13 3.76 -12.69
C ARG A 3 8.95 2.49 -12.95
N TYR A 4 8.58 1.34 -12.42
CA TYR A 4 9.13 0.06 -12.87
C TYR A 4 8.53 -0.34 -14.22
N LYS A 5 9.35 -0.93 -15.08
CA LYS A 5 8.86 -1.58 -16.29
C LYS A 5 8.24 -2.95 -15.96
N PRO A 6 7.32 -3.48 -16.79
CA PRO A 6 6.75 -4.80 -16.58
C PRO A 6 7.82 -5.88 -16.42
N GLU A 7 8.90 -5.84 -17.21
CA GLU A 7 9.97 -6.84 -17.16
C GLU A 7 10.75 -6.82 -15.84
N GLU A 8 10.70 -5.71 -15.11
CA GLU A 8 11.36 -5.54 -13.81
C GLU A 8 10.49 -6.02 -12.62
N THR A 9 9.21 -6.31 -12.85
CA THR A 9 8.22 -6.63 -11.80
C THR A 9 7.53 -7.98 -12.01
N VAL A 10 7.32 -8.40 -13.26
CA VAL A 10 6.70 -9.70 -13.57
C VAL A 10 7.62 -10.83 -13.12
N GLY A 11 7.04 -11.83 -12.43
CA GLY A 11 7.77 -12.98 -11.88
C GLY A 11 8.47 -12.72 -10.55
N ARG A 12 8.47 -11.48 -10.06
CA ARG A 12 9.04 -11.10 -8.76
C ARG A 12 7.96 -10.95 -7.70
N SER A 13 8.36 -11.09 -6.44
CA SER A 13 7.42 -10.96 -5.34
C SER A 13 7.20 -9.48 -5.02
N ALA A 14 5.94 -9.07 -4.86
CA ALA A 14 5.59 -7.70 -4.48
C ALA A 14 6.27 -7.25 -3.16
N VAL A 15 6.63 -8.19 -2.29
CA VAL A 15 7.36 -7.93 -1.03
C VAL A 15 8.76 -7.38 -1.25
N GLU A 16 9.36 -7.58 -2.42
CA GLU A 16 10.69 -7.02 -2.72
C GLU A 16 10.66 -5.50 -2.92
N PHE A 17 9.48 -4.93 -3.14
CA PHE A 17 9.28 -3.51 -3.42
C PHE A 17 8.65 -2.77 -2.24
N ILE A 18 8.31 -3.46 -1.16
CA ILE A 18 7.72 -2.86 0.04
C ILE A 18 8.83 -2.36 0.96
N HIS A 19 8.61 -1.22 1.61
CA HIS A 19 9.56 -0.68 2.57
C HIS A 19 9.81 -1.69 3.72
N PRO A 20 11.07 -1.93 4.15
CA PRO A 20 11.39 -2.96 5.13
C PRO A 20 10.58 -2.90 6.43
N ASP A 21 10.35 -1.69 6.93
CA ASP A 21 9.62 -1.44 8.18
C ASP A 21 8.14 -1.86 8.08
N ASP A 22 7.60 -1.91 6.87
CA ASP A 22 6.19 -2.18 6.60
C ASP A 22 5.93 -3.62 6.14
N LEU A 23 7.00 -4.38 5.84
CA LEU A 23 6.90 -5.76 5.33
C LEU A 23 6.06 -6.67 6.22
N ALA A 24 6.27 -6.60 7.54
CA ALA A 24 5.57 -7.46 8.49
C ALA A 24 4.06 -7.17 8.50
N ASN A 25 3.69 -5.90 8.54
CA ASN A 25 2.31 -5.44 8.53
C ASN A 25 1.62 -5.80 7.21
N THR A 26 2.23 -5.46 6.07
CA THR A 26 1.69 -5.78 4.75
C THR A 26 1.49 -7.28 4.56
N ARG A 27 2.45 -8.12 5.00
CA ARG A 27 2.31 -9.58 4.93
C ARG A 27 1.13 -10.09 5.75
N GLN A 28 0.88 -9.50 6.92
CA GLN A 28 -0.25 -9.88 7.76
C GLN A 28 -1.58 -9.54 7.09
N GLU A 29 -1.72 -8.30 6.60
CA GLU A 29 -2.95 -7.83 5.93
C GLU A 29 -3.23 -8.59 4.64
N MET A 30 -2.20 -8.85 3.83
CA MET A 30 -2.33 -9.66 2.61
C MET A 30 -2.75 -11.10 2.92
N ARG A 31 -2.30 -11.69 4.04
CA ARG A 31 -2.74 -13.02 4.48
C ARG A 31 -4.21 -13.00 4.92
N LYS A 32 -4.64 -11.98 5.66
CA LYS A 32 -6.06 -11.82 6.06
C LYS A 32 -6.95 -11.66 4.83
N ALA A 33 -6.58 -10.79 3.89
CA ALA A 33 -7.32 -10.55 2.66
C ALA A 33 -7.55 -11.84 1.84
N ARG A 34 -6.52 -12.69 1.71
CA ARG A 34 -6.64 -13.95 0.95
C ARG A 34 -7.51 -14.99 1.64
N ARG A 35 -7.46 -15.08 2.97
CA ARG A 35 -8.26 -16.05 3.73
C ARG A 35 -9.74 -15.71 3.67
N ASP A 36 -10.07 -14.43 3.85
CA ASP A 36 -11.46 -14.03 3.99
C ASP A 36 -12.14 -13.86 2.61
N ARG A 37 -11.37 -13.86 1.51
CA ARG A 37 -11.82 -13.53 0.14
C ARG A 37 -12.58 -12.19 0.05
N LEU A 38 -12.40 -11.32 1.05
CA LEU A 38 -13.09 -10.05 1.17
C LEU A 38 -12.30 -8.95 0.46
N MET A 39 -13.05 -8.00 -0.10
CA MET A 39 -12.48 -6.76 -0.59
C MET A 39 -11.90 -5.96 0.57
N ARG A 40 -10.58 -5.80 0.59
CA ARG A 40 -9.88 -5.04 1.62
C ARG A 40 -9.06 -3.93 0.98
N HIS A 41 -9.12 -2.77 1.61
CA HIS A 41 -8.23 -1.65 1.34
C HIS A 41 -7.00 -1.81 2.22
N ILE A 42 -5.83 -1.94 1.61
CA ILE A 42 -4.56 -2.08 2.31
C ILE A 42 -3.63 -0.96 1.82
N GLU A 43 -3.20 -0.11 2.72
CA GLU A 43 -2.17 0.89 2.41
C GLU A 43 -0.80 0.29 2.67
N CYS A 44 0.11 0.42 1.71
CA CYS A 44 1.46 -0.11 1.81
C CYS A 44 2.44 0.87 1.18
N PRO A 45 3.49 1.30 1.89
CA PRO A 45 4.57 2.08 1.29
C PRO A 45 5.45 1.17 0.44
N TYR A 46 5.61 1.58 -0.82
CA TYR A 46 6.48 0.93 -1.80
C TYR A 46 7.67 1.82 -2.10
N VAL A 47 8.79 1.19 -2.41
CA VAL A 47 10.00 1.88 -2.87
C VAL A 47 9.85 2.15 -4.36
N HIS A 48 9.77 3.42 -4.74
CA HIS A 48 9.82 3.86 -6.12
C HIS A 48 11.20 3.54 -6.73
N ARG A 49 11.27 3.36 -8.05
CA ARG A 49 12.51 3.01 -8.77
C ARG A 49 13.72 3.94 -8.50
N ASN A 50 13.50 5.18 -8.07
CA ASN A 50 14.55 6.16 -7.75
C ASN A 50 14.83 6.27 -6.23
N GLY A 51 14.26 5.38 -5.41
CA GLY A 51 14.56 5.24 -3.98
C GLY A 51 13.62 5.95 -3.00
N HIS A 52 12.69 6.80 -3.44
CA HIS A 52 11.72 7.41 -2.50
C HIS A 52 10.53 6.48 -2.22
N ALA A 53 9.86 6.70 -1.07
CA ALA A 53 8.66 5.97 -0.71
C ALA A 53 7.42 6.55 -1.42
N VAL A 54 6.58 5.67 -1.95
CA VAL A 54 5.27 5.98 -2.55
C VAL A 54 4.23 5.15 -1.84
N THR A 55 3.22 5.79 -1.26
CA THR A 55 2.13 5.09 -0.58
C THR A 55 1.16 4.57 -1.62
N LEU A 56 1.03 3.25 -1.72
CA LEU A 56 0.04 2.60 -2.56
C LEU A 56 -1.17 2.15 -1.74
N ALA A 57 -2.33 2.60 -2.16
CA ALA A 57 -3.64 2.10 -1.76
C ALA A 57 -3.98 0.87 -2.62
N TRP A 58 -3.94 -0.32 -2.01
CA TRP A 58 -4.26 -1.58 -2.67
C TRP A 58 -5.68 -2.00 -2.40
N MET A 59 -6.41 -2.35 -3.46
CA MET A 59 -7.69 -3.03 -3.39
C MET A 59 -7.53 -4.45 -3.93
N GLY A 60 -7.78 -5.44 -3.08
CA GLY A 60 -7.79 -6.85 -3.47
C GLY A 60 -9.21 -7.36 -3.73
N VAL A 61 -9.42 -8.16 -4.78
CA VAL A 61 -10.68 -8.87 -5.05
C VAL A 61 -10.40 -10.32 -5.44
N TRP A 62 -11.21 -11.26 -4.97
CA TRP A 62 -11.20 -12.64 -5.43
C TRP A 62 -12.06 -12.78 -6.69
N SER A 63 -11.48 -13.34 -7.76
CA SER A 63 -12.23 -13.73 -8.95
C SER A 63 -12.52 -15.23 -8.89
N GLU A 64 -13.80 -15.58 -8.76
CA GLU A 64 -14.23 -16.99 -8.82
C GLU A 64 -14.01 -17.57 -10.23
N ALA A 65 -14.16 -16.78 -11.30
CA ALA A 65 -13.97 -17.27 -12.67
C ALA A 65 -12.51 -17.69 -12.95
N GLU A 66 -11.56 -16.90 -12.47
CA GLU A 66 -10.12 -17.13 -12.70
C GLU A 66 -9.45 -17.91 -11.57
N GLN A 67 -10.19 -18.19 -10.48
CA GLN A 67 -9.68 -18.76 -9.22
C GLN A 67 -8.40 -18.05 -8.72
N ARG A 68 -8.38 -16.72 -8.83
CA ARG A 68 -7.21 -15.87 -8.52
C ARG A 68 -7.61 -14.56 -7.84
N HIS A 69 -6.68 -14.02 -7.06
CA HIS A 69 -6.80 -12.68 -6.49
C HIS A 69 -6.25 -11.64 -7.47
N PHE A 70 -7.02 -10.59 -7.70
CA PHE A 70 -6.59 -9.39 -8.42
C PHE A 70 -6.35 -8.28 -7.42
N TYR A 71 -5.24 -7.56 -7.60
CA TYR A 71 -4.86 -6.43 -6.77
C TYR A 71 -4.69 -5.19 -7.65
N ILE A 72 -5.41 -4.13 -7.31
CA ILE A 72 -5.34 -2.85 -8.00
C ILE A 72 -4.69 -1.85 -7.04
N GLY A 73 -3.52 -1.35 -7.41
CA GLY A 73 -2.78 -0.34 -6.65
C GLY A 73 -3.03 1.05 -7.20
N ARG A 74 -3.42 1.98 -6.33
CA ARG A 74 -3.52 3.41 -6.65
C ARG A 74 -2.50 4.20 -5.84
N ASP A 75 -1.93 5.22 -6.44
CA ASP A 75 -1.04 6.14 -5.73
C ASP A 75 -1.87 6.99 -4.77
N ALA A 76 -1.56 6.93 -3.48
CA ALA A 76 -2.23 7.67 -2.42
C ALA A 76 -1.27 8.64 -1.71
N THR A 77 -0.10 8.91 -2.29
CA THR A 77 0.96 9.71 -1.65
C THR A 77 0.51 11.15 -1.39
N GLU A 78 -0.18 11.78 -2.34
CA GLU A 78 -0.71 13.14 -2.20
C GLU A 78 -1.80 13.22 -1.12
N LEU A 79 -2.74 12.26 -1.11
CA LEU A 79 -3.79 12.14 -0.09
C LEU A 79 -3.19 12.04 1.31
N LYS A 80 -2.15 11.21 1.49
CA LYS A 80 -1.46 11.08 2.79
C LYS A 80 -0.69 12.31 3.20
N THR A 81 -0.06 13.01 2.26
CA THR A 81 0.65 14.25 2.56
C THR A 81 -0.32 15.30 3.11
N ILE A 82 -1.52 15.37 2.53
CA ILE A 82 -2.60 16.26 3.00
C ILE A 82 -3.16 15.80 4.35
N GLU A 83 -3.38 14.49 4.56
CA GLU A 83 -3.86 13.94 5.84
C GLU A 83 -2.84 14.15 6.98
N ALA A 84 -1.56 13.90 6.74
CA ALA A 84 -0.49 14.10 7.72
C ALA A 84 -0.35 15.58 8.10
N GLN A 85 -0.46 16.50 7.12
CA GLN A 85 -0.45 17.94 7.38
C GLN A 85 -1.68 18.40 8.18
N LYS A 86 -2.85 17.79 7.96
CA LYS A 86 -4.08 18.08 8.73
C LYS A 86 -4.03 17.51 10.15
N GLY A 87 -3.50 16.30 10.33
CA GLY A 87 -3.32 15.67 11.64
C GLY A 87 -2.34 16.41 12.55
N TRP A 88 -1.28 17.01 11.97
CA TRP A 88 -0.32 17.82 12.71
C TRP A 88 -0.93 19.14 13.24
N ARG A 89 -1.82 19.78 12.46
CA ARG A 89 -2.51 21.01 12.91
C ARG A 89 -3.50 20.79 14.05
N GLN A 90 -4.13 19.61 14.13
CA GLN A 90 -5.07 19.30 15.21
C GLN A 90 -4.36 18.88 16.50
N SER A 91 -3.21 18.22 16.41
CA SER A 91 -2.42 17.82 17.58
C SER A 91 -1.60 18.97 18.20
N ALA A 92 -1.17 19.95 17.40
CA ALA A 92 -0.52 21.17 17.91
C ALA A 92 -1.47 22.13 18.66
N SER A 93 -2.79 21.97 18.53
CA SER A 93 -3.77 22.78 19.28
C SER A 93 -4.09 22.23 20.68
N CYS A 94 -3.64 21.01 21.03
CA CYS A 94 -3.96 20.37 22.31
C CYS A 94 -2.87 20.49 23.38
N GLN A 95 -1.78 21.26 23.16
CA GLN A 95 -0.72 21.48 24.17
C GLN A 95 -0.71 22.89 24.80
N ALA A 96 -1.77 23.68 24.61
CA ALA A 96 -1.95 24.94 25.32
C ALA A 96 -3.30 24.95 26.06
N ALA A 97 -3.37 24.23 27.18
CA ALA A 97 -4.36 24.41 28.23
C ALA A 97 -3.77 23.97 29.57
#